data_AF-A0A521PGP0-F1
#
_entry.id   AF-A0A521PGP0-F1
#
_cell.length_a   1.000
_cell.length_b   1.000
_cell.length_c   1.000
_cell.angle_alpha   90.00
_cell.angle_beta   90.00
_cell.angle_gamma   90.00
#
_symmetry.space_group_name_H-M   'P 1'
#
loop_
_entity.id
_entity.type
_entity.pdbx_description
1 polymer ?
#
loop_
_entity_poly.entity_id
_entity_poly.type
_entity_poly.pdbx_seq_one_letter_code
_entity_poly.pdbx_strand_id
1 'polypeptide(L)'
;MLVEELLLEAGCAVVGPAATVAQGLALVDESLDGAVLDVNLGSETAYPVADALAKVGVPFAFVTGYGRHGLDGAYGARPTISKPFKPNSFGREIAAALFPADSEA
;
A
#
# COMPACT_ATOMS: atom_id res chain seq x y z
N MET A 1 -2.70 2.76 -16.07
CA MET A 1 -3.61 3.21 -15.01
C MET A 1 -2.81 3.27 -13.73
N LEU A 2 -2.75 4.46 -13.13
CA LEU A 2 -1.97 4.73 -11.93
C LEU A 2 -2.84 4.43 -10.69
N VAL A 3 -2.19 4.01 -9.60
CA VAL A 3 -2.88 3.73 -8.32
C VAL A 3 -3.54 4.99 -7.75
N GLU A 4 -2.89 6.13 -7.92
CA GLU A 4 -3.41 7.46 -7.54
C GLU A 4 -4.77 7.74 -8.19
N GLU A 5 -4.91 7.52 -9.50
CA GLU A 5 -6.17 7.76 -10.23
C GLU A 5 -7.30 6.93 -9.64
N LEU A 6 -7.04 5.66 -9.34
CA LEU A 6 -8.03 4.75 -8.75
C LEU A 6 -8.44 5.14 -7.33
N LEU A 7 -7.51 5.68 -6.54
CA LEU A 7 -7.80 6.18 -5.20
C LEU A 7 -8.64 7.46 -5.26
N LEU A 8 -8.31 8.37 -6.18
CA LEU A 8 -9.10 9.58 -6.42
C LEU A 8 -10.53 9.25 -6.90
N GLU A 9 -10.68 8.28 -7.81
CA GLU A 9 -11.98 7.79 -8.27
C GLU A 9 -12.79 7.12 -7.14
N ALA A 10 -12.11 6.49 -6.16
CA ALA A 10 -12.74 5.94 -4.97
C ALA A 10 -13.12 7.02 -3.92
N GLY A 11 -12.77 8.29 -4.16
CA GLY A 11 -13.04 9.40 -3.25
C GLY A 11 -12.01 9.57 -2.13
N CYS A 12 -10.85 8.93 -2.24
CA CYS A 12 -9.76 9.07 -1.28
C CYS A 12 -8.96 10.36 -1.53
N ALA A 13 -8.49 10.99 -0.45
CA ALA A 13 -7.49 12.05 -0.55
C ALA A 13 -6.10 11.42 -0.69
N VAL A 14 -5.41 11.74 -1.79
CA VAL A 14 -4.10 11.17 -2.09
C VAL A 14 -3.01 12.16 -1.66
N VAL A 15 -2.21 11.78 -0.66
CA VAL A 15 -1.11 12.60 -0.10
C VAL A 15 0.15 12.56 -0.97
N GLY A 16 0.31 11.54 -1.81
CA GLY A 16 1.44 11.43 -2.72
C GLY A 16 1.09 10.73 -4.04
N PRO A 17 1.94 10.88 -5.05
CA PRO A 17 2.74 9.72 -5.40
C PRO A 17 4.19 9.89 -4.97
N ALA A 18 4.74 8.87 -4.30
CA ALA A 18 6.17 8.74 -4.05
C ALA A 18 6.76 7.73 -5.03
N ALA A 19 7.69 8.19 -5.88
CA ALA A 19 8.36 7.32 -6.85
C ALA A 19 9.63 6.65 -6.29
N THR A 20 10.09 7.09 -5.11
CA THR A 20 11.29 6.57 -4.42
C THR A 20 11.02 6.34 -2.94
N VAL A 21 11.82 5.49 -2.30
CA VAL A 21 11.79 5.25 -0.85
C VAL A 21 12.03 6.57 -0.10
N ALA A 22 12.96 7.40 -0.56
CA ALA A 22 13.25 8.67 0.08
C ALA A 22 12.02 9.60 0.10
N GLN A 23 11.28 9.69 -1.01
CA GLN A 23 10.01 10.42 -1.06
C GLN A 23 8.96 9.78 -0.17
N GLY A 24 8.84 8.45 -0.20
CA GLY A 24 7.88 7.71 0.61
C GLY A 24 8.09 7.96 2.11
N LEU A 25 9.34 7.86 2.57
CA LEU A 25 9.73 8.13 3.96
C LEU A 25 9.43 9.57 4.39
N ALA A 26 9.59 10.54 3.49
CA ALA A 26 9.26 11.95 3.77
C ALA A 26 7.75 12.20 3.91
N LEU A 27 6.91 11.31 3.36
CA LEU A 27 5.45 11.39 3.44
C LEU A 27 4.87 10.52 4.56
N VAL A 28 5.66 9.67 5.22
CA VAL A 28 5.18 8.85 6.34
C VAL A 28 4.80 9.75 7.50
N ASP A 29 3.51 9.75 7.83
CA ASP A 29 2.92 10.55 8.90
C ASP A 29 1.84 9.74 9.61
N GLU A 30 1.70 9.91 10.94
CA GLU A 30 0.70 9.19 11.75
C GLU A 30 -0.75 9.61 11.42
N SER A 31 -0.94 10.75 10.76
CA SER A 31 -2.24 11.22 10.28
C SER A 31 -2.75 10.48 9.03
N LEU A 32 -1.94 9.60 8.43
CA LEU A 32 -2.36 8.80 7.29
C LEU A 32 -3.34 7.71 7.73
N ASP A 33 -4.50 7.66 7.08
CA ASP A 33 -5.47 6.57 7.29
C ASP A 33 -4.95 5.22 6.76
N GLY A 34 -4.04 5.26 5.79
CA GLY A 34 -3.33 4.08 5.31
C GLY A 34 -2.49 4.37 4.08
N ALA A 35 -1.65 3.40 3.71
CA ALA A 35 -0.71 3.55 2.60
C ALA A 35 -0.73 2.35 1.64
N VAL A 36 -0.49 2.64 0.36
CA VAL A 36 -0.35 1.62 -0.69
C VAL A 36 1.07 1.68 -1.21
N LEU A 37 1.81 0.57 -1.07
CA LEU A 37 3.23 0.51 -1.41
C LEU A 37 3.46 -0.45 -2.57
N ASP A 38 4.09 0.03 -3.65
CA ASP A 38 4.63 -0.89 -4.65
C ASP A 38 5.88 -1.57 -4.08
N VAL A 39 5.91 -2.91 -4.09
CA VAL A 39 7.07 -3.66 -3.59
C VAL A 39 8.33 -3.31 -4.36
N ASN A 40 8.20 -3.08 -5.68
CA ASN A 40 9.32 -2.83 -6.56
C ASN A 40 9.24 -1.41 -7.14
N LEU A 41 10.12 -0.52 -6.68
CA LEU A 41 10.29 0.83 -7.22
C LEU A 41 11.37 0.89 -8.31
N GLY A 42 11.81 -0.27 -8.81
CA GLY A 42 12.79 -0.41 -9.89
C GLY A 42 14.18 -0.77 -9.35
N SER A 43 14.87 0.21 -8.77
CA SER A 43 16.21 0.03 -8.17
C SER A 43 16.18 -0.37 -6.70
N GLU A 44 15.04 -0.22 -6.05
CA GLU A 44 14.87 -0.38 -4.60
C GLU A 44 13.49 -0.95 -4.26
N THR A 45 13.38 -1.50 -3.06
CA THR A 45 12.13 -2.03 -2.53
C THR A 45 11.51 -1.05 -1.55
N ALA A 46 10.18 -0.97 -1.52
CA ALA A 46 9.48 -0.08 -0.59
C ALA A 46 9.47 -0.59 0.87
N TYR A 47 10.25 -1.62 1.20
CA TYR A 47 10.34 -2.18 2.55
C TYR A 47 10.73 -1.14 3.63
N PRO A 48 11.69 -0.23 3.40
CA PRO A 48 12.01 0.79 4.41
C PRO A 48 10.83 1.72 4.70
N VAL A 49 10.00 2.01 3.69
CA VAL A 49 8.76 2.79 3.88
C VAL A 49 7.74 1.98 4.68
N ALA A 50 7.59 0.68 4.37
CA ALA A 50 6.72 -0.22 5.12
C ALA A 50 7.12 -0.31 6.60
N ASP A 51 8.41 -0.40 6.90
CA ASP A 51 8.92 -0.37 8.28
C ASP A 51 8.65 0.96 8.98
N ALA A 52 8.79 2.09 8.27
CA ALA A 52 8.47 3.39 8.83
C ALA A 52 6.97 3.52 9.16
N LEU A 53 6.08 3.09 8.25
CA LEU A 53 4.64 3.04 8.46
C LEU A 53 4.27 2.12 9.64
N ALA A 54 4.89 0.95 9.72
CA ALA A 54 4.69 0.03 10.84
C ALA A 54 5.10 0.64 12.18
N LYS A 55 6.18 1.43 12.21
CA LYS A 55 6.65 2.12 13.44
C LYS A 55 5.69 3.20 13.92
N VAL A 56 5.04 3.93 13.00
CA VAL A 56 4.05 4.96 13.34
C VAL A 56 2.64 4.39 13.50
N GLY A 57 2.44 3.09 13.27
CA GLY A 57 1.15 2.43 13.44
C GLY A 57 0.18 2.61 12.26
N VAL A 58 0.65 3.12 11.12
CA VAL A 58 -0.19 3.33 9.93
C VAL A 58 -0.39 1.99 9.19
N PRO A 59 -1.64 1.60 8.89
CA PRO A 59 -1.90 0.39 8.12
C PRO A 59 -1.47 0.56 6.66
N PHE A 60 -0.93 -0.49 6.06
CA PHE A 60 -0.48 -0.44 4.67
C PHE A 60 -0.70 -1.77 3.94
N ALA A 61 -0.89 -1.66 2.63
CA ALA A 61 -1.04 -2.78 1.71
C ALA A 61 0.05 -2.75 0.64
N PHE A 62 0.56 -3.93 0.30
CA PHE A 62 1.52 -4.08 -0.79
C PHE A 62 0.81 -4.25 -2.12
N VAL A 63 1.41 -3.68 -3.14
CA VAL A 63 0.99 -3.79 -4.52
C VAL A 63 2.16 -4.34 -5.32
N THR A 64 1.97 -5.42 -6.06
CA THR A 64 3.08 -6.02 -6.83
C THR A 64 2.58 -6.76 -8.06
N GLY A 65 3.34 -6.69 -9.15
CA GLY A 65 3.07 -7.50 -10.36
C GLY A 65 3.48 -8.96 -10.26
N TYR A 66 4.26 -9.33 -9.24
CA TYR A 66 4.70 -10.70 -8.99
C TYR A 66 3.82 -11.42 -7.95
N GLY A 67 2.81 -10.73 -7.42
CA GLY A 67 1.94 -11.22 -6.36
C GLY A 67 2.69 -11.53 -5.06
N ARG A 68 2.07 -12.36 -4.21
CA ARG A 68 2.56 -12.68 -2.86
C ARG A 68 3.91 -13.42 -2.82
N HIS A 69 4.33 -14.01 -3.95
CA HIS A 69 5.64 -14.67 -4.09
C HIS A 69 6.81 -13.68 -4.19
N GLY A 70 6.55 -12.39 -4.49
CA GLY A 70 7.58 -11.36 -4.54
C GLY A 70 7.87 -10.69 -3.20
N LEU A 71 7.17 -11.08 -2.13
CA LEU A 71 7.34 -10.52 -0.80
C LEU A 71 8.27 -11.36 0.05
N ASP A 72 9.16 -10.69 0.77
CA ASP A 72 10.03 -11.34 1.74
C ASP A 72 9.20 -11.89 2.91
N GLY A 73 9.65 -12.99 3.54
CA GLY A 73 8.84 -13.79 4.47
C GLY A 73 8.24 -13.00 5.64
N ALA A 74 8.90 -11.91 6.06
CA ALA A 74 8.42 -11.00 7.10
C ALA A 74 7.17 -10.19 6.68
N TYR A 75 6.98 -9.95 5.38
CA TYR A 75 5.87 -9.20 4.82
C TYR A 75 4.81 -10.10 4.18
N GLY A 76 5.05 -11.41 4.08
CA GLY A 76 4.11 -12.37 3.48
C GLY A 76 2.75 -12.47 4.20
N ALA A 77 2.67 -12.04 5.46
CA ALA A 77 1.41 -11.98 6.21
C ALA A 77 0.58 -10.71 5.92
N ARG A 78 1.16 -9.69 5.27
CA ARG A 78 0.49 -8.42 4.98
C ARG A 78 -0.43 -8.52 3.77
N PRO A 79 -1.51 -7.72 3.72
CA PRO A 79 -2.41 -7.71 2.58
C PRO A 79 -1.66 -7.27 1.32
N THR A 80 -1.81 -8.04 0.25
CA THR A 80 -1.08 -7.87 -1.00
C THR A 80 -2.03 -7.92 -2.18
N ILE A 81 -2.02 -6.87 -2.99
CA ILE A 81 -2.81 -6.74 -4.21
C ILE A 81 -1.90 -7.02 -5.41
N SER A 82 -2.31 -7.97 -6.24
CA SER A 82 -1.54 -8.37 -7.41
C SER A 82 -1.95 -7.57 -8.65
N LYS A 83 -0.98 -7.03 -9.40
CA LYS A 83 -1.26 -6.43 -10.73
C LYS A 83 -1.55 -7.54 -11.75
N PRO A 84 -2.47 -7.33 -12.73
CA PRO A 84 -3.24 -6.11 -12.98
C PRO A 84 -4.51 -6.00 -12.12
N PHE A 85 -4.83 -4.79 -11.66
CA PHE A 85 -6.05 -4.52 -10.89
C PHE A 85 -7.25 -4.27 -11.78
N LYS A 86 -8.45 -4.56 -11.27
CA LYS A 86 -9.70 -4.13 -11.90
C LYS A 86 -10.15 -2.80 -11.29
N PRO A 87 -10.45 -1.75 -12.08
CA PRO A 87 -10.82 -0.44 -11.56
C PRO A 87 -11.98 -0.51 -10.56
N ASN A 88 -13.03 -1.28 -10.92
CA ASN A 88 -14.22 -1.44 -10.10
C ASN A 88 -14.01 -2.23 -8.79
N SER A 89 -12.89 -2.92 -8.63
CA SER A 89 -12.62 -3.79 -7.46
C SER A 89 -11.50 -3.24 -6.58
N PHE A 90 -10.62 -2.42 -7.14
CA PHE A 90 -9.43 -1.92 -6.46
C PHE A 90 -9.74 -1.13 -5.18
N GLY A 91 -10.66 -0.18 -5.24
CA GLY A 91 -11.05 0.60 -4.06
C GLY A 91 -11.57 -0.28 -2.93
N ARG A 92 -12.37 -1.32 -3.25
CA ARG A 92 -12.88 -2.27 -2.26
C ARG A 92 -11.79 -3.18 -1.70
N GLU A 93 -10.88 -3.65 -2.55
CA GLU A 93 -9.75 -4.49 -2.13
C GLU A 93 -8.79 -3.74 -1.21
N ILE A 94 -8.48 -2.47 -1.52
CA ILE A 94 -7.68 -1.60 -0.65
C ILE A 94 -8.42 -1.33 0.64
N ALA A 95 -9.70 -0.95 0.58
CA ALA A 95 -10.47 -0.69 1.80
C ALA A 95 -10.49 -1.91 2.71
N ALA A 96 -10.72 -3.11 2.17
CA ALA A 96 -10.70 -4.35 2.95
C ALA A 96 -9.29 -4.72 3.47
N ALA A 97 -8.24 -4.33 2.75
CA ALA A 97 -6.85 -4.56 3.16
C ALA A 97 -6.40 -3.62 4.28
N LEU A 98 -6.75 -2.33 4.18
CA LEU A 98 -6.32 -1.28 5.11
C LEU A 98 -7.24 -1.20 6.33
N PHE A 99 -8.54 -1.37 6.11
CA PHE A 99 -9.59 -1.37 7.11
C PHE A 99 -10.28 -2.73 7.09
N PRO A 100 -9.58 -3.82 7.48
CA PRO A 100 -10.25 -5.08 7.68
C PRO A 100 -11.39 -4.81 8.67
N ALA A 101 -12.62 -5.11 8.26
CA ALA A 101 -13.76 -5.05 9.17
C ALA A 101 -13.35 -5.87 10.38
N ASP A 102 -13.21 -5.18 11.52
CA ASP A 102 -12.78 -5.75 12.79
C ASP A 102 -13.52 -7.07 12.96
N SER A 103 -12.83 -8.19 12.74
CA SER A 103 -13.41 -9.49 13.05
C SER A 103 -13.35 -9.55 14.57
N GLU A 104 -14.45 -9.11 15.17
CA GLU A 104 -14.77 -9.15 16.58
C GLU A 104 -14.15 -10.37 17.29
N ALA A 105 -13.50 -10.07 18.42
CA ALA A 105 -13.41 -10.86 19.67
C ALA A 105 -12.87 -12.30 19.63
#